data_AF-A0A9P5N0V4-F1
#
_entry.id   AF-A0A9P5N0V4-F1
#
_cell.length_a   1.000
_cell.length_b   1.000
_cell.length_c   1.000
_cell.angle_alpha   90.00
_cell.angle_beta   90.00
_cell.angle_gamma   90.00
#
_symmetry.space_group_name_H-M   'P 1'
#
loop_
_entity.id
_entity.type
_entity.pdbx_description
1 polymer ?
#
loop_
_entity_poly.entity_id
_entity_poly.type
_entity_poly.pdbx_seq_one_letter_code
_entity_poly.pdbx_strand_id
1 'polypeptide(L)'
;MPFNLLPLNFAIICEGNELETYDVVQEGPNSTRAFVASEAGKQFHITFRNDMFDMDIVVNMYIDGERIYHGYLRAGLVGQVLGVRKTSTSVLPFKFQELELVDLEYAPVVPEMGTIELRAFRCQALRTVQYQGIPGYGLHEGRVSERSKKAGWHHVSTADEIASAGPTCSVYADYFDPQDSPYVNLKVFYRPRELLMAQGVITGHNVGARNSGEYDINNRKRAREDGSAGPSKRPSGSTVKKEEISANARQQRIQALQAELNSLTAGPSGSSVKRELRSPSPIVVGQAAGEVVDLTLDDD
;
A
#
# COMPACT_ATOMS: atom_id res chain seq x y z
N MET A 1 -5.59 -10.65 -13.79
CA MET A 1 -6.59 -11.74 -13.73
C MET A 1 -7.25 -11.63 -12.37
N PRO A 2 -8.59 -11.51 -12.28
CA PRO A 2 -9.26 -11.40 -10.99
C PRO A 2 -9.01 -12.69 -10.19
N PHE A 3 -8.61 -12.55 -8.93
CA PHE A 3 -8.51 -13.68 -8.03
C PHE A 3 -9.91 -14.05 -7.55
N ASN A 4 -10.44 -15.15 -8.08
CA ASN A 4 -11.71 -15.72 -7.66
C ASN A 4 -11.50 -16.47 -6.34
N LEU A 5 -11.65 -15.75 -5.23
CA LEU A 5 -11.75 -16.36 -3.92
C LEU A 5 -13.20 -16.76 -3.73
N LEU A 6 -13.58 -17.88 -4.36
CA LEU A 6 -14.96 -18.36 -4.32
C LEU A 6 -15.46 -18.34 -2.86
N PRO A 7 -16.53 -17.58 -2.56
CA PRO A 7 -17.51 -16.97 -3.47
C PRO A 7 -17.50 -15.42 -3.54
N LEU A 8 -16.37 -14.75 -3.30
CA LEU A 8 -16.22 -13.29 -3.43
C LEU A 8 -15.20 -12.92 -4.50
N ASN A 9 -15.61 -12.11 -5.48
CA ASN A 9 -14.67 -11.46 -6.39
C ASN A 9 -14.25 -10.12 -5.76
N PHE A 10 -12.95 -9.82 -5.76
CA PHE A 10 -12.39 -8.59 -5.20
C PHE A 10 -11.39 -7.98 -6.17
N ALA A 11 -11.48 -6.67 -6.37
CA ALA A 11 -10.54 -5.92 -7.21
C ALA A 11 -10.24 -4.55 -6.62
N ILE A 12 -8.99 -4.11 -6.81
CA ILE A 12 -8.55 -2.74 -6.52
C ILE A 12 -8.39 -2.04 -7.86
N ILE A 13 -9.17 -1.00 -8.10
CA ILE A 13 -9.19 -0.25 -9.35
C ILE A 13 -8.46 1.07 -9.12
N CYS A 14 -7.30 1.23 -9.73
CA CYS A 14 -6.45 2.42 -9.64
C CYS A 14 -6.48 3.16 -10.97
N GLU A 15 -6.93 4.42 -10.96
CA GLU A 15 -7.12 5.24 -12.18
C GLU A 15 -7.87 4.53 -13.32
N GLY A 16 -8.88 3.73 -12.97
CA GLY A 16 -9.70 2.99 -13.95
C GLY A 16 -9.14 1.65 -14.41
N ASN A 17 -7.95 1.26 -13.95
CA ASN A 17 -7.35 -0.04 -14.26
C ASN A 17 -7.33 -0.94 -13.02
N GLU A 18 -7.67 -2.22 -13.19
CA GLU A 18 -7.52 -3.21 -12.13
C GLU A 18 -6.03 -3.45 -11.86
N LEU A 19 -5.62 -3.32 -10.59
CA LEU A 19 -4.25 -3.60 -10.17
C LEU A 19 -3.96 -5.10 -10.26
N GLU A 20 -2.79 -5.42 -10.80
CA GLU A 20 -2.30 -6.79 -10.83
C GLU A 20 -1.97 -7.28 -9.42
N THR A 21 -2.42 -8.50 -9.13
CA THR A 21 -2.18 -9.21 -7.87
C THR A 21 -1.02 -10.20 -8.01
N TYR A 22 -0.15 -10.21 -7.01
CA TYR A 22 1.07 -11.02 -6.96
C TYR A 22 1.10 -11.88 -5.70
N ASP A 23 1.86 -12.98 -5.75
CA ASP A 23 2.10 -13.91 -4.64
C ASP A 23 0.84 -14.23 -3.81
N VAL A 24 -0.18 -14.74 -4.49
CA VAL A 24 -1.44 -15.08 -3.83
C VAL A 24 -1.32 -16.43 -3.15
N VAL A 25 -1.49 -16.40 -1.83
CA VAL A 25 -1.33 -17.57 -0.97
C VAL A 25 -2.57 -17.73 -0.11
N GLN A 26 -3.12 -18.94 -0.10
CA GLN A 26 -4.17 -19.32 0.82
C GLN A 26 -3.55 -19.73 2.16
N GLU A 27 -3.81 -18.96 3.22
CA GLU A 27 -3.25 -19.19 4.57
C GLU A 27 -4.13 -20.10 5.43
N GLY A 28 -5.37 -20.34 5.00
CA GLY A 28 -6.32 -21.21 5.65
C GLY A 28 -7.57 -21.41 4.80
N PRO A 29 -8.59 -22.13 5.32
CA PRO A 29 -9.80 -22.44 4.54
C PRO A 29 -10.51 -21.16 4.06
N ASN A 30 -10.52 -20.12 4.88
CA ASN A 30 -11.24 -18.87 4.64
C ASN A 30 -10.30 -17.67 4.47
N SER A 31 -8.97 -17.87 4.46
CA SER A 31 -8.02 -16.76 4.49
C SER A 31 -7.09 -16.78 3.29
N THR A 32 -6.97 -15.64 2.63
CA THR A 32 -6.05 -15.43 1.51
C THR A 32 -5.26 -14.15 1.70
N ARG A 33 -3.97 -14.23 1.42
CA ARG A 33 -3.10 -13.07 1.27
C ARG A 33 -2.70 -12.85 -0.18
N ALA A 34 -2.48 -11.59 -0.55
CA ALA A 34 -1.97 -11.21 -1.86
C ALA A 34 -1.20 -9.89 -1.78
N PHE A 35 -0.42 -9.57 -2.81
CA PHE A 35 0.28 -8.30 -2.94
C PHE A 35 -0.20 -7.53 -4.16
N VAL A 36 -0.21 -6.20 -4.08
CA VAL A 36 -0.43 -5.30 -5.23
C VAL A 36 0.63 -4.21 -5.27
N ALA A 37 1.04 -3.85 -6.48
CA ALA A 37 1.89 -2.69 -6.70
C ALA A 37 1.06 -1.41 -6.54
N SER A 38 1.53 -0.50 -5.70
CA SER A 38 0.92 0.81 -5.47
C SER A 38 1.85 1.93 -5.93
N GLU A 39 1.27 3.03 -6.37
CA GLU A 39 1.99 4.22 -6.84
C GLU A 39 1.48 5.45 -6.07
N ALA A 40 2.39 6.19 -5.45
CA ALA A 40 2.02 7.36 -4.66
C ALA A 40 1.31 8.43 -5.51
N GLY A 41 0.32 9.10 -4.91
CA GLY A 41 -0.51 10.12 -5.55
C GLY A 41 -1.68 9.56 -6.36
N LYS A 42 -1.69 8.25 -6.66
CA LYS A 42 -2.76 7.63 -7.46
C LYS A 42 -4.01 7.37 -6.63
N GLN A 43 -5.15 7.77 -7.20
CA GLN A 43 -6.46 7.48 -6.61
C GLN A 43 -6.90 6.08 -6.99
N PHE A 44 -7.54 5.41 -6.04
CA PHE A 44 -8.09 4.08 -6.26
C PHE A 44 -9.44 3.92 -5.57
N HIS A 45 -10.17 2.89 -5.98
CA HIS A 45 -11.35 2.43 -5.28
C HIS A 45 -11.37 0.91 -5.26
N ILE A 46 -12.20 0.35 -4.39
CA ILE A 46 -12.30 -1.09 -4.21
C ILE A 46 -13.67 -1.54 -4.73
N THR A 47 -13.68 -2.61 -5.51
CA THR A 47 -14.91 -3.30 -5.94
C THR A 47 -14.90 -4.71 -5.40
N PHE A 48 -16.09 -5.20 -5.07
CA PHE A 48 -16.27 -6.60 -4.71
C PHE A 48 -17.64 -7.09 -5.15
N ARG A 49 -17.74 -8.36 -5.49
CA ARG A 49 -18.98 -9.00 -5.91
C ARG A 49 -19.27 -10.20 -5.02
N ASN A 50 -20.51 -10.28 -4.56
CA ASN A 50 -21.01 -11.47 -3.89
C ASN A 50 -21.49 -12.45 -4.96
N ASP A 51 -20.69 -13.45 -5.29
CA ASP A 51 -21.02 -14.48 -6.29
C ASP A 51 -21.79 -15.66 -5.69
N MET A 52 -22.18 -15.59 -4.40
CA MET A 52 -23.13 -16.53 -3.83
C MET A 52 -24.52 -16.33 -4.44
N PHE A 53 -25.25 -17.42 -4.60
CA PHE A 53 -26.57 -17.42 -5.22
C PHE A 53 -27.70 -17.17 -4.22
N ASP A 54 -27.53 -17.60 -2.97
CA ASP A 54 -28.61 -17.71 -1.99
C ASP A 54 -28.30 -17.04 -0.65
N MET A 55 -27.11 -16.45 -0.51
CA MET A 55 -26.64 -15.87 0.75
C MET A 55 -26.18 -14.44 0.58
N ASP A 56 -26.71 -13.56 1.44
CA ASP A 56 -26.25 -12.20 1.58
C ASP A 56 -25.02 -12.13 2.48
N ILE A 57 -24.24 -11.07 2.33
CA ILE A 57 -23.07 -10.83 3.18
C ILE A 57 -23.09 -9.44 3.80
N VAL A 58 -22.49 -9.36 4.98
CA VAL A 58 -21.96 -8.11 5.52
C VAL A 58 -20.46 -8.09 5.29
N VAL A 59 -19.95 -6.98 4.77
CA VAL A 59 -18.54 -6.74 4.50
C VAL A 59 -18.01 -5.69 5.46
N ASN A 60 -16.98 -6.07 6.22
CA ASN A 60 -16.13 -5.16 6.97
C ASN A 60 -14.83 -4.97 6.20
N MET A 61 -14.46 -3.73 5.93
CA MET A 61 -13.20 -3.42 5.26
C MET A 61 -12.32 -2.57 6.17
N TYR A 62 -11.06 -2.96 6.25
CA TYR A 62 -10.04 -2.29 7.02
C TYR A 62 -8.94 -1.82 6.08
N ILE A 63 -8.46 -0.61 6.29
CA ILE A 63 -7.29 -0.07 5.60
C ILE A 63 -6.31 0.38 6.67
N ASP A 64 -5.09 -0.11 6.60
CA ASP A 64 -4.02 0.15 7.57
C ASP A 64 -4.38 -0.21 9.02
N GLY A 65 -5.29 -1.20 9.19
CA GLY A 65 -5.79 -1.65 10.48
C GLY A 65 -7.06 -0.94 10.96
N GLU A 66 -7.45 0.16 10.32
CA GLU A 66 -8.65 0.92 10.69
C GLU A 66 -9.86 0.50 9.87
N ARG A 67 -11.00 0.27 10.54
CA ARG A 67 -12.23 -0.10 9.84
C ARG A 67 -12.79 1.11 9.10
N ILE A 68 -12.75 1.12 7.78
CA ILE A 68 -13.23 2.25 6.97
C ILE A 68 -14.59 2.04 6.33
N TYR A 69 -15.04 0.79 6.24
CA TYR A 69 -16.34 0.47 5.65
C TYR A 69 -17.01 -0.70 6.35
N HIS A 70 -18.32 -0.59 6.48
CA HIS A 70 -19.24 -1.61 6.95
C HIS A 70 -20.48 -1.53 6.08
N GLY A 71 -20.77 -2.60 5.33
CA GLY A 71 -21.88 -2.59 4.39
C GLY A 71 -22.47 -3.96 4.15
N TYR A 72 -23.76 -3.97 3.82
CA TYR A 72 -24.50 -5.15 3.43
C TYR A 72 -24.52 -5.27 1.91
N LEU A 73 -24.30 -6.48 1.39
CA LEU A 73 -24.31 -6.78 -0.03
C LEU A 73 -25.12 -8.05 -0.29
N ARG A 74 -26.15 -7.93 -1.13
CA ARG A 74 -26.99 -9.07 -1.51
C ARG A 74 -26.26 -10.07 -2.40
N ALA A 75 -26.72 -11.32 -2.37
CA ALA A 75 -26.37 -12.35 -3.34
C ALA A 75 -26.43 -11.82 -4.79
N GLY A 76 -25.40 -12.11 -5.59
CA GLY A 76 -25.29 -11.73 -6.99
C GLY A 76 -25.01 -10.25 -7.28
N LEU A 77 -24.91 -9.38 -6.27
CA LEU A 77 -24.68 -7.95 -6.46
C LEU A 77 -23.21 -7.56 -6.33
N VAL A 78 -22.89 -6.37 -6.85
CA VAL A 78 -21.57 -5.74 -6.78
C VAL A 78 -21.61 -4.57 -5.81
N GLY A 79 -20.65 -4.51 -4.89
CA GLY A 79 -20.35 -3.39 -4.03
C GLY A 79 -19.14 -2.60 -4.54
N GLN A 80 -19.11 -1.31 -4.22
CA GLN A 80 -17.99 -0.43 -4.50
C GLN A 80 -17.74 0.50 -3.32
N VAL A 81 -16.47 0.72 -3.00
CA VAL A 81 -16.01 1.65 -1.95
C VAL A 81 -15.03 2.61 -2.58
N LEU A 82 -15.50 3.83 -2.84
CA LEU A 82 -14.73 4.91 -3.47
C LEU A 82 -13.74 5.58 -2.53
N GLY A 83 -14.04 5.57 -1.24
CA GLY A 83 -13.35 6.39 -0.26
C GLY A 83 -14.02 6.39 1.10
N VAL A 84 -13.54 7.25 1.99
CA VAL A 84 -14.17 7.51 3.29
C VAL A 84 -15.39 8.38 3.10
N ARG A 85 -16.54 7.96 3.60
CA ARG A 85 -17.76 8.76 3.53
C ARG A 85 -17.71 9.90 4.54
N LYS A 86 -17.81 11.14 4.05
CA LYS A 86 -17.83 12.36 4.89
C LYS A 86 -19.26 12.81 5.19
N THR A 87 -20.14 12.75 4.19
CA THR A 87 -21.57 13.06 4.34
C THR A 87 -22.44 12.02 3.62
N SER A 88 -23.77 12.15 3.70
CA SER A 88 -24.68 11.32 2.91
C SER A 88 -24.48 11.49 1.41
N THR A 89 -23.96 12.62 0.94
CA THR A 89 -23.82 12.93 -0.50
C THR A 89 -22.39 13.19 -0.93
N SER A 90 -21.40 12.89 -0.08
CA SER A 90 -19.99 13.10 -0.41
C SER A 90 -19.06 12.06 0.17
N VAL A 91 -17.96 11.84 -0.54
CA VAL A 91 -16.88 10.92 -0.17
C VAL A 91 -15.54 11.59 -0.38
N LEU A 92 -14.57 11.17 0.42
CA LEU A 92 -13.17 11.52 0.32
C LEU A 92 -12.44 10.32 -0.33
N PRO A 93 -12.12 10.38 -1.65
CA PRO A 93 -11.58 9.24 -2.39
C PRO A 93 -10.27 8.73 -1.81
N PHE A 94 -10.02 7.42 -1.90
CA PHE A 94 -8.75 6.86 -1.47
C PHE A 94 -7.62 7.25 -2.42
N LYS A 95 -6.45 7.50 -1.85
CA LYS A 95 -5.22 7.81 -2.58
C LYS A 95 -4.05 7.12 -1.89
N PHE A 96 -3.19 6.47 -2.66
CA PHE A 96 -1.91 6.01 -2.12
C PHE A 96 -1.01 7.21 -1.85
N GLN A 97 -0.31 7.22 -0.73
CA GLN A 97 0.60 8.31 -0.35
C GLN A 97 1.88 7.74 0.26
N GLU A 98 3.00 8.41 0.04
CA GLU A 98 4.26 8.08 0.70
C GLU A 98 4.12 8.18 2.22
N LEU A 99 4.64 7.19 2.93
CA LEU A 99 4.63 7.18 4.39
C LEU A 99 5.61 8.24 4.91
N GLU A 100 5.12 9.15 5.77
CA GLU A 100 5.97 10.13 6.44
C GLU A 100 6.61 9.45 7.66
N LEU A 101 7.94 9.32 7.62
CA LEU A 101 8.70 8.85 8.77
C LEU A 101 8.94 10.03 9.71
N VAL A 102 8.61 9.84 10.99
CA VAL A 102 8.86 10.86 12.01
C VAL A 102 9.71 10.27 13.12
N ASP A 103 10.81 10.95 13.46
CA ASP A 103 11.63 10.64 14.64
C ASP A 103 10.95 11.16 15.91
N LEU A 104 9.78 10.59 16.23
CA LEU A 104 9.10 10.79 17.49
C LEU A 104 9.19 9.50 18.30
N GLU A 105 9.75 9.61 19.50
CA GLU A 105 9.90 8.49 20.44
C GLU A 105 8.55 7.85 20.82
N TYR A 106 7.44 8.58 20.62
CA TYR A 106 6.07 8.17 20.92
C TYR A 106 5.20 7.94 19.69
N ALA A 107 5.76 7.89 18.47
CA ALA A 107 4.92 7.64 17.31
C ALA A 107 4.31 6.23 17.38
N PRO A 108 3.01 6.06 17.06
CA PRO A 108 2.34 4.78 17.17
C PRO A 108 2.97 3.75 16.21
N VAL A 109 3.17 2.54 16.72
CA VAL A 109 3.45 1.38 15.88
C VAL A 109 2.12 0.87 15.36
N VAL A 110 1.88 1.00 14.06
CA VAL A 110 0.68 0.47 13.40
C VAL A 110 1.10 -0.81 12.65
N PRO A 111 0.89 -2.01 13.22
CA PRO A 111 1.36 -3.26 12.61
C PRO A 111 0.76 -3.48 11.23
N GLU A 112 -0.50 -3.11 11.07
CA GLU A 112 -1.31 -3.32 9.87
C GLU A 112 -1.10 -2.28 8.77
N MET A 113 -0.19 -1.32 8.96
CA MET A 113 0.12 -0.32 7.93
C MET A 113 0.54 -0.97 6.60
N GLY A 114 -0.05 -0.52 5.50
CA GLY A 114 0.16 -1.07 4.17
C GLY A 114 -0.72 -2.27 3.83
N THR A 115 -1.89 -2.38 4.46
CA THR A 115 -2.82 -3.49 4.21
C THR A 115 -4.21 -2.99 3.90
N ILE A 116 -4.91 -3.73 3.03
CA ILE A 116 -6.35 -3.62 2.78
C ILE A 116 -6.92 -4.99 3.12
N GLU A 117 -7.72 -5.07 4.17
CA GLU A 117 -8.34 -6.30 4.65
C GLU A 117 -9.86 -6.24 4.39
N LEU A 118 -10.40 -7.29 3.78
CA LEU A 118 -11.82 -7.49 3.60
C LEU A 118 -12.25 -8.74 4.38
N ARG A 119 -13.18 -8.54 5.32
CA ARG A 119 -13.85 -9.61 6.07
C ARG A 119 -15.31 -9.68 5.69
N ALA A 120 -15.74 -10.79 5.11
CA ALA A 120 -17.14 -11.03 4.77
C ALA A 120 -17.76 -12.06 5.73
N PHE A 121 -18.99 -11.77 6.14
CA PHE A 121 -19.80 -12.58 7.04
C PHE A 121 -21.12 -12.88 6.35
N ARG A 122 -21.50 -14.16 6.27
CA ARG A 122 -22.82 -14.57 5.79
C ARG A 122 -23.86 -14.09 6.77
N CYS A 123 -24.96 -13.60 6.23
CA CYS A 123 -26.00 -12.99 7.04
C CYS A 123 -27.39 -13.17 6.41
N GLN A 124 -28.41 -12.91 7.22
CA GLN A 124 -29.78 -12.77 6.76
C GLN A 124 -30.28 -11.36 7.09
N ALA A 125 -30.79 -10.65 6.09
CA ALA A 125 -31.42 -9.35 6.32
C ALA A 125 -32.69 -9.52 7.17
N LEU A 126 -32.76 -8.80 8.30
CA LEU A 126 -33.92 -8.78 9.19
C LEU A 126 -34.87 -7.66 8.81
N ARG A 127 -34.34 -6.44 8.63
CA ARG A 127 -35.13 -5.26 8.25
C ARG A 127 -34.25 -4.19 7.62
N THR A 128 -34.90 -3.36 6.81
CA THR A 128 -34.30 -2.19 6.17
C THR A 128 -34.90 -0.93 6.75
N VAL A 129 -34.06 0.02 7.14
CA VAL A 129 -34.48 1.33 7.65
C VAL A 129 -33.86 2.45 6.82
N GLN A 130 -34.40 3.66 6.93
CA GLN A 130 -33.78 4.84 6.31
C GLN A 130 -32.40 5.09 6.92
N TYR A 131 -31.41 5.38 6.08
CA TYR A 131 -30.05 5.66 6.52
C TYR A 131 -30.02 6.95 7.37
N GLN A 132 -29.51 6.85 8.59
CA GLN A 132 -29.47 7.97 9.55
C GLN A 132 -28.14 8.74 9.57
N GLY A 133 -27.18 8.38 8.71
CA GLY A 133 -25.83 8.92 8.81
C GLY A 133 -25.08 8.30 9.99
N ILE A 134 -24.04 7.52 9.71
CA ILE A 134 -23.10 7.09 10.74
C ILE A 134 -21.90 8.04 10.66
N PRO A 135 -21.32 8.47 11.80
CA PRO A 135 -20.05 9.19 11.80
C PRO A 135 -19.04 8.47 10.90
N GLY A 136 -18.41 9.23 10.00
CA GLY A 136 -17.38 8.67 9.13
C GLY A 136 -16.23 8.08 9.94
N TYR A 137 -15.70 6.96 9.49
CA TYR A 137 -14.46 6.41 10.01
C TYR A 137 -13.29 7.30 9.57
N GLY A 138 -12.33 7.56 10.45
CA GLY A 138 -11.10 8.26 10.08
C GLY A 138 -10.08 7.30 9.49
N LEU A 139 -9.24 7.78 8.58
CA LEU A 139 -7.97 7.10 8.24
C LEU A 139 -6.87 7.62 9.17
N HIS A 140 -5.87 6.79 9.41
CA HIS A 140 -4.66 7.23 10.10
C HIS A 140 -3.94 8.33 9.30
N GLU A 141 -3.34 9.30 10.00
CA GLU A 141 -2.59 10.41 9.39
C GLU A 141 -1.27 9.98 8.71
N GLY A 142 -0.98 8.67 8.62
CA GLY A 142 0.19 8.16 7.90
C GLY A 142 1.54 8.39 8.58
N ARG A 143 1.56 8.88 9.83
CA ARG A 143 2.79 9.09 10.59
C ARG A 143 3.17 7.83 11.34
N VAL A 144 4.36 7.30 11.06
CA VAL A 144 4.88 6.10 11.72
C VAL A 144 6.30 6.36 12.21
N SER A 145 6.64 5.75 13.35
CA SER A 145 8.01 5.80 13.87
C SER A 145 9.01 5.27 12.85
N GLU A 146 10.14 5.95 12.70
CA GLU A 146 11.31 5.45 11.95
C GLU A 146 11.74 4.05 12.39
N ARG A 147 11.54 3.71 13.67
CA ARG A 147 11.90 2.39 14.24
C ARG A 147 11.07 1.23 13.67
N SER A 148 9.95 1.51 13.00
CA SER A 148 9.05 0.49 12.44
C SER A 148 9.64 -0.30 11.27
N LYS A 149 10.77 0.14 10.71
CA LYS A 149 11.40 -0.43 9.49
C LYS A 149 10.47 -0.41 8.26
N LYS A 150 9.44 0.44 8.26
CA LYS A 150 8.50 0.64 7.15
C LYS A 150 8.95 1.76 6.20
N ALA A 151 10.26 1.99 6.11
CA ALA A 151 10.83 2.99 5.25
C ALA A 151 10.50 2.69 3.78
N GLY A 152 10.04 3.70 3.05
CA GLY A 152 9.62 3.58 1.66
C GLY A 152 8.27 2.89 1.45
N TRP A 153 7.51 2.56 2.50
CA TRP A 153 6.16 2.05 2.34
C TRP A 153 5.20 3.16 1.91
N HIS A 154 4.09 2.77 1.30
CA HIS A 154 2.94 3.66 1.14
C HIS A 154 1.94 3.46 2.28
N HIS A 155 1.14 4.49 2.54
CA HIS A 155 -0.10 4.42 3.31
C HIS A 155 -1.28 4.91 2.45
N VAL A 156 -2.50 4.75 2.93
CA VAL A 156 -3.68 5.33 2.28
C VAL A 156 -4.08 6.63 2.95
N SER A 157 -4.21 7.68 2.14
CA SER A 157 -4.80 8.95 2.53
C SER A 157 -6.05 9.25 1.71
N THR A 158 -6.66 10.41 1.95
CA THR A 158 -7.81 10.88 1.20
C THR A 158 -7.46 12.00 0.23
N ALA A 159 -8.10 12.00 -0.94
CA ALA A 159 -8.10 13.12 -1.88
C ALA A 159 -9.20 14.15 -1.56
N ASP A 160 -9.35 15.16 -2.43
CA ASP A 160 -10.39 16.18 -2.31
C ASP A 160 -11.79 15.56 -2.36
N GLU A 161 -12.70 16.16 -1.59
CA GLU A 161 -14.08 15.71 -1.47
C GLU A 161 -14.81 15.75 -2.82
N ILE A 162 -15.48 14.65 -3.17
CA ILE A 162 -16.32 14.55 -4.35
C ILE A 162 -17.77 14.26 -3.98
N ALA A 163 -18.70 14.70 -4.81
CA ALA A 163 -20.10 14.32 -4.71
C ALA A 163 -20.25 12.82 -5.02
N SER A 164 -21.07 12.12 -4.24
CA SER A 164 -21.34 10.71 -4.43
C SER A 164 -22.72 10.34 -3.92
N ALA A 165 -23.39 9.42 -4.61
CA ALA A 165 -24.66 8.90 -4.16
C ALA A 165 -24.50 8.22 -2.79
N GLY A 166 -25.36 8.60 -1.86
CA GLY A 166 -25.42 8.02 -0.52
C GLY A 166 -26.14 6.69 -0.48
N PRO A 167 -25.87 5.86 0.54
CA PRO A 167 -26.83 4.86 0.93
C PRO A 167 -28.13 5.56 1.32
N THR A 168 -29.24 5.10 0.75
CA THR A 168 -30.58 5.56 1.12
C THR A 168 -31.13 4.78 2.31
N CYS A 169 -30.57 3.60 2.59
CA CYS A 169 -31.01 2.72 3.64
C CYS A 169 -29.85 2.03 4.39
N SER A 170 -30.16 1.59 5.61
CA SER A 170 -29.34 0.69 6.42
C SER A 170 -30.09 -0.63 6.57
N VAL A 171 -29.36 -1.73 6.55
CA VAL A 171 -29.89 -3.08 6.75
C VAL A 171 -29.43 -3.59 8.11
N TYR A 172 -30.38 -4.02 8.94
CA TYR A 172 -30.08 -4.83 10.11
C TYR A 172 -30.05 -6.28 9.66
N ALA A 173 -28.99 -6.99 10.00
CA ALA A 173 -28.78 -8.36 9.61
C ALA A 173 -28.46 -9.22 10.83
N ASP A 174 -28.88 -10.48 10.77
CA ASP A 174 -28.43 -11.53 11.68
C ASP A 174 -27.23 -12.26 11.06
N TYR A 175 -26.22 -12.55 11.86
CA TYR A 175 -24.95 -13.10 11.36
C TYR A 175 -24.90 -14.61 11.58
N PHE A 176 -24.56 -15.35 10.52
CA PHE A 176 -24.32 -16.79 10.64
C PHE A 176 -22.90 -17.10 11.14
N ASP A 177 -21.96 -16.19 10.86
CA ASP A 177 -20.55 -16.37 11.19
C ASP A 177 -20.15 -15.55 12.43
N PRO A 178 -19.35 -16.12 13.35
CA PRO A 178 -18.78 -15.38 14.47
C PRO A 178 -17.89 -14.22 14.01
N GLN A 179 -17.81 -13.16 14.82
CA GLN A 179 -17.04 -11.97 14.46
C GLN A 179 -15.53 -12.22 14.31
N ASP A 180 -15.00 -13.19 15.05
CA ASP A 180 -13.60 -13.64 15.05
C ASP A 180 -13.30 -14.70 13.98
N SER A 181 -14.33 -15.29 13.37
CA SER A 181 -14.21 -16.32 12.35
C SER A 181 -15.04 -15.97 11.11
N PRO A 182 -14.64 -14.94 10.33
CA PRO A 182 -15.35 -14.55 9.12
C PRO A 182 -15.39 -15.70 8.09
N TYR A 183 -16.41 -15.67 7.24
CA TYR A 183 -16.55 -16.62 6.16
C TYR A 183 -15.48 -16.43 5.08
N VAL A 184 -15.11 -15.18 4.79
CA VAL A 184 -13.97 -14.85 3.93
C VAL A 184 -13.13 -13.78 4.62
N ASN A 185 -11.81 -14.00 4.66
CA ASN A 185 -10.82 -13.01 5.06
C ASN A 185 -9.77 -12.85 3.96
N LEU A 186 -9.83 -11.74 3.23
CA LEU A 186 -8.86 -11.38 2.20
C LEU A 186 -7.97 -10.25 2.73
N LYS A 187 -6.66 -10.46 2.74
CA LYS A 187 -5.68 -9.47 3.15
C LYS A 187 -4.72 -9.14 2.01
N VAL A 188 -4.83 -7.92 1.48
CA VAL A 188 -4.00 -7.43 0.39
C VAL A 188 -2.95 -6.47 0.93
N PHE A 189 -1.68 -6.77 0.66
CA PHE A 189 -0.55 -5.92 0.99
C PHE A 189 -0.23 -5.01 -0.20
N TYR A 190 -0.27 -3.70 0.00
CA TYR A 190 0.08 -2.75 -1.04
C TYR A 190 1.45 -2.12 -0.77
N ARG A 191 2.31 -2.13 -1.78
CA ARG A 191 3.69 -1.64 -1.69
C ARG A 191 4.14 -0.99 -3.00
N PRO A 192 5.09 -0.04 -2.99
CA PRO A 192 5.77 0.37 -4.21
C PRO A 192 6.32 -0.84 -4.96
N ARG A 193 6.29 -0.77 -6.30
CA ARG A 193 6.70 -1.87 -7.16
C ARG A 193 8.15 -2.27 -6.94
N GLU A 194 9.01 -1.30 -6.70
CA GLU A 194 10.44 -1.46 -6.42
C GLU A 194 10.66 -2.29 -5.15
N LEU A 195 9.84 -2.07 -4.12
CA LEU A 195 9.90 -2.87 -2.89
C LEU A 195 9.44 -4.31 -3.11
N LEU A 196 8.37 -4.52 -3.90
CA LEU A 196 7.92 -5.88 -4.24
C LEU A 196 8.97 -6.64 -5.06
N MET A 197 9.66 -5.96 -5.97
CA MET A 197 10.79 -6.54 -6.70
C MET A 197 11.95 -6.89 -5.77
N ALA A 198 12.33 -5.98 -4.86
CA ALA A 198 13.40 -6.21 -3.90
C ALA A 198 13.08 -7.36 -2.92
N GLN A 199 11.80 -7.56 -2.58
CA GLN A 199 11.33 -8.67 -1.76
C GLN A 199 11.19 -9.99 -2.53
N GLY A 200 11.39 -9.99 -3.85
CA GLY A 200 11.22 -11.16 -4.70
C GLY A 200 9.76 -11.56 -4.96
N VAL A 201 8.80 -10.72 -4.57
CA VAL A 201 7.37 -10.93 -4.85
C VAL A 201 7.09 -10.76 -6.34
N ILE A 202 7.69 -9.73 -6.95
CA ILE A 202 7.68 -9.56 -8.41
C ILE A 202 9.02 -10.05 -8.94
N THR A 203 9.02 -11.18 -9.65
CA THR A 203 10.22 -11.67 -10.34
C THR A 203 10.58 -10.68 -11.45
N GLY A 204 11.64 -9.90 -11.24
CA GLY A 204 12.16 -8.97 -12.23
C GLY A 204 12.81 -9.71 -13.40
N HIS A 205 12.03 -10.40 -14.23
CA HIS A 205 12.50 -11.06 -15.44
C HIS A 205 11.41 -11.01 -16.51
N ASN A 206 11.43 -9.93 -17.28
CA ASN A 206 11.17 -9.94 -18.73
C ASN A 206 11.57 -8.57 -19.35
N VAL A 207 12.70 -7.99 -18.93
CA VAL A 207 13.41 -7.09 -19.83
C VAL A 207 14.15 -8.02 -20.78
N GLY A 208 13.62 -8.18 -21.99
CA GLY A 208 14.04 -9.23 -22.92
C GLY A 208 15.55 -9.28 -23.13
N ALA A 209 16.18 -10.34 -22.61
CA ALA A 209 17.38 -10.94 -23.20
C ALA A 209 17.00 -11.71 -24.49
N ARG A 210 16.21 -11.08 -25.35
CA ARG A 210 16.01 -11.49 -26.75
C ARG A 210 16.73 -10.44 -27.60
N ASN A 211 17.93 -10.81 -28.06
CA ASN A 211 18.83 -10.11 -29.01
C ASN A 211 20.22 -9.72 -28.46
N SER A 212 20.84 -10.54 -27.61
CA SER A 212 22.28 -10.80 -27.78
C SER A 212 22.44 -12.02 -28.68
N GLY A 213 21.91 -11.92 -29.90
CA GLY A 213 22.37 -12.75 -31.00
C GLY A 213 23.80 -12.36 -31.27
N GLU A 214 24.71 -13.19 -30.78
CA GLU A 214 25.82 -13.74 -31.56
C GLU A 214 26.44 -12.79 -32.59
N TYR A 215 27.65 -12.35 -32.28
CA TYR A 215 28.59 -11.77 -33.22
C TYR A 215 28.82 -12.73 -34.40
N ASP A 216 28.03 -12.60 -35.46
CA ASP A 216 28.38 -13.16 -36.76
C ASP A 216 29.10 -12.08 -37.57
N ILE A 217 30.42 -12.09 -37.44
CA ILE A 217 31.36 -11.35 -38.28
C ILE A 217 31.25 -11.98 -39.68
N ASN A 218 30.33 -11.49 -40.52
CA ASN A 218 30.33 -11.84 -41.93
C ASN A 218 30.09 -10.63 -42.85
N ASN A 219 31.23 -10.00 -43.08
CA ASN A 219 31.66 -9.19 -44.20
C ASN A 219 31.12 -9.72 -45.55
N ARG A 220 30.01 -9.18 -46.10
CA ARG A 220 29.70 -9.27 -47.55
C ARG A 220 29.10 -7.99 -48.11
N LYS A 221 30.02 -7.14 -48.55
CA LYS A 221 30.04 -6.38 -49.81
C LYS A 221 28.92 -6.81 -50.79
N ARG A 222 27.87 -6.00 -50.95
CA ARG A 222 27.07 -5.96 -52.18
C ARG A 222 26.88 -4.53 -52.64
N ALA A 223 27.08 -4.39 -53.93
CA ALA A 223 27.25 -3.17 -54.69
C ALA A 223 25.93 -2.42 -54.91
N ARG A 224 26.10 -1.17 -55.30
CA ARG A 224 25.14 -0.19 -55.81
C ARG A 224 24.20 -0.76 -56.88
N GLU A 225 23.01 -0.18 -56.92
CA GLU A 225 22.30 0.45 -58.06
C GLU A 225 20.87 0.77 -57.57
N ASP A 226 20.07 1.67 -58.13
CA ASP A 226 20.23 3.01 -58.71
C ASP A 226 18.79 3.58 -58.76
N GLY A 227 18.61 4.90 -58.68
CA GLY A 227 17.40 5.59 -59.15
C GLY A 227 16.11 5.58 -58.29
N SER A 228 15.76 6.73 -57.71
CA SER A 228 14.78 7.66 -58.31
C SER A 228 14.34 8.77 -57.33
N ALA A 229 14.20 9.97 -57.90
CA ALA A 229 14.01 11.24 -57.23
C ALA A 229 12.53 11.52 -56.90
N GLY A 230 12.28 12.19 -55.78
CA GLY A 230 10.99 12.79 -55.45
C GLY A 230 11.14 13.83 -54.33
N PRO A 231 10.76 15.11 -54.53
CA PRO A 231 11.04 16.19 -53.60
C PRO A 231 9.88 16.35 -52.60
N SER A 232 10.19 16.35 -51.30
CA SER A 232 9.25 16.87 -50.30
C SER A 232 9.94 17.86 -49.37
N LYS A 233 9.27 19.00 -49.24
CA LYS A 233 9.72 20.23 -48.61
C LYS A 233 9.60 20.13 -47.09
N ARG A 234 10.67 20.60 -46.43
CA ARG A 234 10.80 21.17 -45.07
C ARG A 234 9.54 21.88 -44.51
N PRO A 235 9.36 22.02 -43.18
CA PRO A 235 10.36 22.75 -42.36
C PRO A 235 10.58 22.36 -40.89
N SER A 236 11.79 22.75 -40.43
CA SER A 236 12.21 23.28 -39.11
C SER A 236 11.47 22.83 -37.85
N GLY A 237 12.12 22.30 -36.82
CA GLY A 237 13.34 22.84 -36.22
C GLY A 237 12.99 23.39 -34.83
N SER A 238 13.09 22.55 -33.79
CA SER A 238 13.16 23.00 -32.41
C SER A 238 14.41 22.40 -31.76
N THR A 239 15.42 23.25 -31.69
CA THR A 239 16.67 23.09 -31.00
C THR A 239 16.37 22.95 -29.51
N VAL A 240 16.32 21.71 -28.99
CA VAL A 240 16.38 21.48 -27.55
C VAL A 240 17.80 21.82 -27.13
N LYS A 241 17.95 23.05 -26.62
CA LYS A 241 19.15 23.52 -25.92
C LYS A 241 19.38 22.54 -24.78
N LYS A 242 20.39 21.67 -24.91
CA LYS A 242 21.03 21.03 -23.77
C LYS A 242 21.52 22.17 -22.88
N GLU A 243 20.83 22.35 -21.76
CA GLU A 243 21.33 23.14 -20.65
C GLU A 243 22.63 22.49 -20.18
N GLU A 244 23.75 22.98 -20.71
CA GLU A 244 25.01 23.03 -19.96
C GLU A 244 24.73 23.91 -18.74
N ILE A 245 24.10 23.31 -17.73
CA ILE A 245 24.13 23.81 -16.36
C ILE A 245 25.60 23.74 -15.96
N SER A 246 26.23 24.88 -16.15
CA SER A 246 27.61 25.21 -15.85
C SER A 246 28.11 24.44 -14.62
N ALA A 247 29.20 23.69 -14.78
CA ALA A 247 29.90 23.02 -13.69
C ALA A 247 30.19 23.96 -12.50
N ASN A 248 30.26 25.28 -12.73
CA ASN A 248 30.41 26.27 -11.67
C ASN A 248 29.19 26.36 -10.73
N ALA A 249 27.97 26.19 -11.22
CA ALA A 249 26.77 26.24 -10.37
C ALA A 249 26.74 25.06 -9.38
N ARG A 250 27.21 23.88 -9.82
CA ARG A 250 27.34 22.70 -8.95
C ARG A 250 28.47 22.88 -7.94
N GLN A 251 29.59 23.47 -8.35
CA GLN A 251 30.72 23.75 -7.45
C GLN A 251 30.36 24.76 -6.35
N GLN A 252 29.59 25.80 -6.69
CA GLN A 252 29.11 26.79 -5.71
C GLN A 252 28.18 26.17 -4.67
N ARG A 253 27.30 25.25 -5.08
CA ARG A 253 26.40 24.54 -4.15
C ARG A 253 27.15 23.63 -3.19
N ILE A 254 28.23 22.97 -3.64
CA ILE A 254 29.08 22.13 -2.79
C ILE A 254 29.83 22.98 -1.76
N GLN A 255 30.35 24.15 -2.15
CA GLN A 255 31.04 25.05 -1.22
C GLN A 255 30.10 25.63 -0.15
N ALA A 256 28.86 25.96 -0.52
CA ALA A 256 27.87 26.46 0.43
C ALA A 256 27.54 25.42 1.52
N LEU A 257 27.34 24.15 1.13
CA LEU A 257 27.07 23.06 2.06
C LEU A 257 28.26 22.76 2.99
N GLN A 258 29.51 22.89 2.49
CA GLN A 258 30.70 22.72 3.32
C GLN A 258 30.86 23.84 4.36
N ALA A 259 30.49 25.09 4.02
CA ALA A 259 30.51 26.20 4.97
C ALA A 259 29.47 26.02 6.10
N GLU A 260 28.31 25.46 5.78
CA GLU A 260 27.24 25.19 6.75
C GLU A 260 27.61 24.05 7.73
N LEU A 261 28.28 22.99 7.25
CA LEU A 261 28.79 21.95 8.14
C LEU A 261 29.88 22.46 9.09
N ASN A 262 30.71 23.38 8.63
CA ASN A 262 31.75 23.98 9.47
C ASN A 262 31.18 24.94 10.53
N SER A 263 30.06 25.62 10.26
CA SER A 263 29.41 26.47 11.26
C SER A 263 28.70 25.65 12.35
N LEU A 264 28.16 24.47 12.02
CA LEU A 264 27.53 23.56 12.98
C LEU A 264 28.55 22.87 13.90
N THR A 265 29.76 22.62 13.42
CA THR A 265 30.82 21.96 14.20
C THR A 265 31.60 22.92 15.10
N ALA A 266 31.55 24.23 14.82
CA ALA A 266 32.19 25.27 15.64
C ALA A 266 31.32 25.79 16.81
N GLY A 267 30.19 25.13 17.11
CA GLY A 267 29.35 25.45 18.25
C GLY A 267 30.06 25.29 19.60
N PRO A 268 29.74 26.12 20.60
CA PRO A 268 30.50 26.24 21.84
C PRO A 268 30.52 24.93 22.64
N SER A 269 31.72 24.39 22.83
CA SER A 269 32.07 23.34 23.77
C SER A 269 31.80 23.80 25.21
N GLY A 270 30.55 23.69 25.65
CA GLY A 270 30.13 24.21 26.94
C GLY A 270 28.69 23.93 27.33
N SER A 271 28.18 22.72 27.10
CA SER A 271 26.99 22.25 27.80
C SER A 271 27.29 20.91 28.48
N SER A 272 27.31 20.97 29.80
CA SER A 272 27.38 19.83 30.68
C SER A 272 26.26 18.85 30.36
N VAL A 273 26.63 17.65 29.92
CA VAL A 273 25.71 16.51 29.75
C VAL A 273 25.05 16.24 31.10
N LYS A 274 23.77 16.62 31.22
CA LYS A 274 22.92 16.30 32.36
C LYS A 274 22.70 14.79 32.32
N ARG A 275 23.46 14.04 33.14
CA ARG A 275 23.19 12.63 33.41
C ARG A 275 21.81 12.52 34.04
N GLU A 276 20.86 11.97 33.31
CA GLU A 276 19.60 11.53 33.89
C GLU A 276 19.88 10.42 34.91
N LEU A 277 19.49 10.66 36.17
CA LEU A 277 19.40 9.61 37.17
C LEU A 277 18.34 8.61 36.70
N ARG A 278 18.79 7.48 36.15
CA ARG A 278 17.93 6.32 35.95
C ARG A 278 17.42 5.86 37.31
N SER A 279 16.11 5.95 37.51
CA SER A 279 15.41 5.28 38.61
C SER A 279 15.73 3.77 38.51
N PRO A 280 16.06 3.09 39.62
CA PRO A 280 16.35 1.66 39.60
C PRO A 280 15.15 0.89 39.04
N SER A 281 15.43 -0.04 38.12
CA SER A 281 14.40 -0.84 37.45
C SER A 281 13.57 -1.62 38.47
N PRO A 282 12.23 -1.65 38.34
CA PRO A 282 11.34 -2.30 39.32
C PRO A 282 11.34 -3.83 39.23
N ILE A 283 12.24 -4.42 38.44
CA ILE A 283 12.34 -5.87 38.24
C ILE A 283 13.13 -6.45 39.42
N VAL A 284 12.40 -6.87 40.46
CA VAL A 284 12.94 -7.70 41.53
C VAL A 284 12.99 -9.13 40.99
N VAL A 285 14.18 -9.57 40.58
CA VAL A 285 14.38 -10.98 40.24
C VAL A 285 14.31 -11.78 41.54
N GLY A 286 13.33 -12.67 41.65
CA GLY A 286 13.17 -13.55 42.82
C GLY A 286 14.37 -14.48 42.99
N GLN A 287 14.42 -15.22 44.11
CA GLN A 287 15.55 -16.09 44.47
C GLN A 287 15.87 -17.20 43.43
N ALA A 288 14.97 -17.46 42.48
CA ALA A 288 15.17 -18.42 41.39
C ALA A 288 15.92 -17.85 40.16
N ALA A 289 16.56 -16.67 40.29
CA ALA A 289 17.39 -16.07 39.25
C ALA A 289 18.59 -16.95 38.90
N GLY A 290 18.44 -17.81 37.89
CA GLY A 290 19.50 -18.72 37.42
C GLY A 290 19.19 -20.20 37.61
N GLU A 291 17.98 -20.57 38.06
CA GLU A 291 17.55 -21.96 38.09
C GLU A 291 17.18 -22.40 36.67
N VAL A 292 17.98 -23.30 36.10
CA VAL A 292 17.74 -23.92 34.80
C VAL A 292 16.72 -25.02 35.01
N VAL A 293 15.49 -24.80 34.54
CA VAL A 293 14.44 -25.82 34.57
C VAL A 293 14.73 -26.83 33.47
N ASP A 294 15.14 -28.03 33.87
CA ASP A 294 15.31 -29.17 32.97
C ASP A 294 13.95 -29.84 32.76
N LEU A 295 13.50 -29.89 31.50
CA LEU A 295 12.20 -30.43 31.09
C LEU A 295 12.31 -31.86 30.54
N THR A 296 13.41 -32.58 30.81
CA THR A 296 13.66 -33.92 30.24
C THR A 296 13.14 -35.09 31.08
N LEU A 297 12.32 -34.83 32.11
CA LEU A 297 11.65 -35.90 32.84
C LEU A 297 10.27 -36.16 32.25
N ASP A 298 10.25 -36.99 31.21
CA ASP A 298 9.07 -37.71 30.76
C ASP A 298 8.82 -38.88 31.74
N ASP A 299 7.65 -38.89 32.39
CA ASP A 299 7.19 -39.97 33.27
C ASP A 299 6.62 -41.14 32.44
N ASP A 300 7.00 -42.37 32.85
CA ASP A 300 6.47 -43.67 32.42
C ASP A 300 5.03 -43.96 32.89
#